data_AF-A0A4R0IVD9-F1
#
_entry.id   AF-A0A4R0IVD9-F1
#
_cell.length_a   1.000
_cell.length_b   1.000
_cell.length_c   1.000
_cell.angle_alpha   90.00
_cell.angle_beta   90.00
_cell.angle_gamma   90.00
#
_symmetry.space_group_name_H-M   'P 1'
#
loop_
_entity.id
_entity.type
_entity.pdbx_description
1 polymer ?
#
loop_
_entity_poly.entity_id
_entity_poly.type
_entity_poly.pdbx_seq_one_letter_code
_entity_poly.pdbx_strand_id
1 'polypeptide(L)'
;MFSPGLAKLASTWTNSLGVGADYTVYGNVIVSGTLYGGSYGVDSTGKPFTSLKSRGVGYIGYKAIESSYYWGKTSRSAEYRLRGDGVLYRYVYSGSVAKVMRWPGYSSVKTMALISETATYDTFLATTNGGALYTIHIPVTGAPVVKKVRTSTWQGFEYLVAEKCGSQSTLLAGIDKDTGSAYLYAVGHANGAATVIKGLGKVPGDFKDPIYFLNTAEGNAPLFGE
;
A
#
# COMPACT_ATOMS: atom_id res chain seq x y z
N MET A 1 20.78 -4.57 -0.49
CA MET A 1 19.54 -3.76 -0.46
C MET A 1 19.92 -2.30 -0.71
N PHE A 2 19.02 -1.45 -1.22
CA PHE A 2 19.34 -0.07 -1.62
C PHE A 2 20.02 0.73 -0.51
N SER A 3 20.94 1.61 -0.88
CA SER A 3 21.39 2.64 0.05
C SER A 3 20.19 3.45 0.54
N PRO A 4 20.15 3.83 1.84
CA PRO A 4 19.10 4.70 2.36
C PRO A 4 18.90 5.93 1.46
N GLY A 5 17.65 6.30 1.20
CA GLY A 5 17.32 7.49 0.39
C GLY A 5 17.16 7.27 -1.11
N LEU A 6 17.55 6.11 -1.66
CA LEU A 6 17.47 5.86 -3.11
C LEU A 6 16.06 5.53 -3.60
N ALA A 7 15.35 4.68 -2.86
CA ALA A 7 13.97 4.36 -3.20
C ALA A 7 13.07 5.58 -2.92
N LYS A 8 12.08 5.79 -3.78
CA LYS A 8 11.11 6.88 -3.69
C LYS A 8 9.71 6.41 -3.31
N LEU A 9 9.35 5.19 -3.69
CA LEU A 9 8.11 4.53 -3.33
C LEU A 9 8.36 3.05 -3.10
N ALA A 10 7.56 2.45 -2.24
CA ALA A 10 7.51 1.02 -1.99
C ALA A 10 6.05 0.56 -1.90
N SER A 11 5.77 -0.66 -2.34
CA SER A 11 4.53 -1.35 -1.98
C SER A 11 4.65 -1.94 -0.58
N THR A 12 3.60 -2.62 -0.12
CA THR A 12 3.71 -3.63 0.93
C THR A 12 4.83 -4.62 0.60
N TRP A 13 5.63 -4.96 1.62
CA TRP A 13 6.61 -6.04 1.58
C TRP A 13 6.12 -7.21 2.42
N THR A 14 6.21 -8.41 1.87
CA THR A 14 5.71 -9.63 2.50
C THR A 14 6.86 -10.56 2.81
N ASN A 15 6.89 -11.06 4.04
CA ASN A 15 7.79 -12.10 4.50
C ASN A 15 7.15 -13.49 4.32
N SER A 16 7.73 -14.31 3.46
CA SER A 16 7.37 -15.71 3.24
C SER A 16 8.38 -16.63 3.94
N LEU A 17 7.89 -17.60 4.71
CA LEU A 17 8.72 -18.62 5.36
C LEU A 17 8.75 -19.88 4.50
N GLY A 18 9.93 -20.47 4.33
CA GLY A 18 10.10 -21.72 3.59
C GLY A 18 10.21 -22.95 4.50
N VAL A 19 10.87 -23.99 3.99
CA VAL A 19 11.16 -25.20 4.75
C VAL A 19 12.55 -25.11 5.40
N GLY A 20 12.56 -25.06 6.74
CA GLY A 20 13.78 -24.94 7.54
C GLY A 20 13.91 -23.53 8.12
N ALA A 21 15.09 -22.93 8.01
CA ALA A 21 15.36 -21.55 8.45
C ALA A 21 15.35 -20.54 7.28
N ASP A 22 14.85 -20.94 6.11
CA ASP A 22 14.75 -20.10 4.93
C ASP A 22 13.55 -19.15 5.01
N TYR A 23 13.77 -17.94 4.49
CA TYR A 23 12.71 -16.95 4.37
C TYR A 23 13.01 -16.00 3.23
N THR A 24 11.97 -15.40 2.67
CA THR A 24 12.06 -14.41 1.61
C THR A 24 11.16 -13.23 1.94
N VAL A 25 11.74 -12.04 2.02
CA VAL A 25 11.00 -10.78 2.09
C VAL A 25 10.99 -10.16 0.70
N TYR A 26 9.82 -9.87 0.15
CA TYR A 26 9.68 -9.38 -1.23
C TYR A 26 8.63 -8.28 -1.35
N GLY A 27 8.80 -7.44 -2.37
CA GLY A 27 7.91 -6.32 -2.65
C GLY A 27 8.33 -5.57 -3.91
N ASN A 28 7.62 -4.49 -4.23
CA ASN A 28 7.93 -3.62 -5.34
C ASN A 28 8.47 -2.27 -4.82
N VAL A 29 9.43 -1.70 -5.55
CA VAL A 29 9.97 -0.36 -5.26
C VAL A 29 10.23 0.44 -6.51
N ILE A 30 10.14 1.75 -6.42
CA ILE A 30 10.57 2.67 -7.48
C ILE A 30 11.86 3.35 -7.05
N VAL A 31 12.89 3.22 -7.90
CA VAL A 31 14.22 3.81 -7.72
C VAL A 31 14.59 4.50 -9.02
N SER A 32 14.91 5.80 -8.95
CA SER A 32 15.31 6.61 -10.11
C SER A 32 14.40 6.45 -11.34
N GLY A 33 13.08 6.39 -11.13
CA GLY A 33 12.10 6.26 -12.22
C GLY A 33 11.93 4.86 -12.82
N THR A 34 12.55 3.84 -12.22
CA THR A 34 12.43 2.43 -12.61
C THR A 34 11.69 1.65 -11.54
N LEU A 35 10.70 0.85 -11.92
CA LEU A 35 10.04 -0.10 -11.03
C LEU A 35 10.87 -1.37 -10.96
N TYR A 36 11.13 -1.84 -9.74
CA TYR A 36 11.80 -3.10 -9.48
C TYR A 36 10.92 -3.99 -8.62
N GLY A 37 10.92 -5.29 -8.91
CA GLY A 37 10.59 -6.32 -7.92
C GLY A 37 11.86 -6.64 -7.13
N GLY A 38 11.82 -6.42 -5.82
CA GLY A 38 12.92 -6.72 -4.91
C GLY A 38 12.60 -7.93 -4.05
N SER A 39 13.63 -8.69 -3.71
CA SER A 39 13.56 -9.68 -2.63
C SER A 39 14.90 -9.82 -1.90
N TYR A 40 14.84 -10.26 -0.65
CA TYR A 40 16.00 -10.63 0.14
C TYR A 40 15.61 -11.66 1.18
N GLY A 41 16.59 -12.38 1.71
CA GLY A 41 16.32 -13.37 2.74
C GLY A 41 17.46 -14.36 2.89
N VAL A 42 17.12 -15.56 3.33
CA VAL A 42 18.04 -16.69 3.53
C VAL A 42 17.49 -17.89 2.77
N ASP A 43 18.33 -18.55 1.97
CA ASP A 43 17.93 -19.76 1.23
C ASP A 43 17.95 -21.03 2.10
N SER A 44 17.51 -22.16 1.54
CA SER A 44 17.45 -23.45 2.24
C SER A 44 18.81 -24.01 2.70
N THR A 45 19.92 -23.43 2.23
CA THR A 45 21.28 -23.77 2.68
C THR A 45 21.78 -22.87 3.81
N GLY A 46 20.95 -21.92 4.25
CA GLY A 46 21.32 -20.92 5.25
C GLY A 46 22.11 -19.73 4.68
N LYS A 47 22.22 -19.61 3.34
CA LYS A 47 22.98 -18.54 2.71
C LYS A 47 22.07 -17.32 2.47
N PRO A 48 22.51 -16.11 2.86
CA PRO A 48 21.76 -14.90 2.58
C PRO A 48 21.77 -14.59 1.08
N PHE A 49 20.65 -14.07 0.57
CA PHE A 49 20.54 -13.60 -0.81
C PHE A 49 19.81 -12.25 -0.90
N THR A 50 20.03 -11.58 -2.02
CA THR A 50 19.27 -10.40 -2.43
C THR A 50 19.05 -10.46 -3.93
N SER A 51 17.85 -10.13 -4.39
CA SER A 51 17.49 -10.05 -5.79
C SER A 51 16.79 -8.73 -6.09
N LEU A 52 17.09 -8.17 -7.26
CA LEU A 52 16.41 -6.99 -7.75
C LEU A 52 16.22 -7.11 -9.25
N LYS A 53 14.96 -7.22 -9.68
CA LYS A 53 14.60 -7.39 -11.09
C LYS A 53 13.84 -6.18 -11.58
N SER A 54 14.37 -5.52 -12.61
CA SER A 54 13.66 -4.42 -13.27
C SER A 54 12.36 -4.94 -13.89
N ARG A 55 11.29 -4.18 -13.65
CA ARG A 55 9.94 -4.37 -14.21
C ARG A 55 9.55 -3.25 -15.17
N GLY A 56 10.50 -2.39 -15.53
CA GLY A 56 10.34 -1.34 -16.53
C GLY A 56 10.68 0.06 -16.02
N VAL A 57 10.91 0.96 -16.98
CA VAL A 57 11.18 2.39 -16.77
C VAL A 57 9.90 3.23 -16.93
N GLY A 58 9.97 4.53 -16.65
CA GLY A 58 8.86 5.47 -16.85
C GLY A 58 8.00 5.71 -15.62
N TYR A 59 8.54 5.46 -14.43
CA TYR A 59 7.87 5.64 -13.14
C TYR A 59 8.20 6.97 -12.47
N ILE A 60 8.86 7.88 -13.17
CA ILE A 60 9.06 9.26 -12.70
C ILE A 60 7.69 9.92 -12.52
N GLY A 61 7.48 10.56 -11.37
CA GLY A 61 6.25 11.29 -11.05
C GLY A 61 5.09 10.41 -10.56
N TYR A 62 5.29 9.12 -10.30
CA TYR A 62 4.30 8.33 -9.55
C TYR A 62 4.26 8.77 -8.07
N LYS A 63 3.10 8.66 -7.44
CA LYS A 63 2.86 9.06 -6.04
C LYS A 63 2.63 7.89 -5.09
N ALA A 64 2.17 6.75 -5.61
CA ALA A 64 1.98 5.55 -4.82
C ALA A 64 2.07 4.29 -5.71
N ILE A 65 2.57 3.21 -5.12
CA ILE A 65 2.46 1.85 -5.63
C ILE A 65 1.99 0.95 -4.50
N GLU A 66 1.19 -0.06 -4.82
CA GLU A 66 0.73 -1.02 -3.82
C GLU A 66 0.50 -2.39 -4.46
N SER A 67 0.60 -3.45 -3.68
CA SER A 67 0.28 -4.81 -4.07
C SER A 67 -0.86 -5.32 -3.21
N SER A 68 -1.91 -5.85 -3.85
CA SER A 68 -2.97 -6.57 -3.14
C SER A 68 -2.86 -8.08 -3.35
N TYR A 69 -3.14 -8.84 -2.30
CA TYR A 69 -3.20 -10.29 -2.35
C TYR A 69 -4.32 -10.84 -1.46
N TYR A 70 -5.35 -11.40 -2.09
CA TYR A 70 -6.41 -12.11 -1.39
C TYR A 70 -6.23 -13.62 -1.55
N TRP A 71 -6.33 -14.33 -0.43
CA TRP A 71 -6.34 -15.79 -0.36
C TRP A 71 -7.59 -16.30 0.37
N GLY A 72 -8.34 -17.20 -0.26
CA GLY A 72 -9.57 -17.77 0.24
C GLY A 72 -10.01 -18.97 -0.62
N LYS A 73 -11.30 -19.06 -0.97
CA LYS A 73 -11.76 -20.05 -1.97
C LYS A 73 -11.15 -19.84 -3.35
N THR A 74 -10.82 -18.59 -3.65
CA THR A 74 -10.06 -18.19 -4.83
C THR A 74 -8.86 -17.35 -4.37
N SER A 75 -7.79 -17.36 -5.13
CA SER A 75 -6.69 -16.43 -4.96
C SER A 75 -6.78 -15.32 -6.00
N ARG A 76 -6.41 -14.11 -5.60
CA ARG A 76 -6.22 -13.01 -6.56
C ARG A 76 -5.12 -12.08 -6.09
N SER A 77 -4.48 -11.47 -7.06
CA SER A 77 -3.50 -10.42 -6.83
C SER A 77 -3.74 -9.26 -7.78
N ALA A 78 -3.37 -8.07 -7.35
CA ALA A 78 -3.27 -6.92 -8.23
C ALA A 78 -2.12 -6.02 -7.81
N GLU A 79 -1.59 -5.26 -8.76
CA GLU A 79 -0.70 -4.15 -8.48
C GLU A 79 -1.38 -2.83 -8.82
N TYR A 80 -1.33 -1.89 -7.89
CA TYR A 80 -1.89 -0.56 -8.02
C TYR A 80 -0.79 0.46 -8.18
N ARG A 81 -1.03 1.45 -9.04
CA ARG A 81 -0.06 2.52 -9.30
C ARG A 81 -0.80 3.82 -9.53
N LEU A 82 -0.53 4.81 -8.68
CA LEU A 82 -1.07 6.15 -8.83
C LEU A 82 -0.03 7.05 -9.50
N ARG A 83 -0.28 7.44 -10.74
CA ARG A 83 0.56 8.40 -11.46
C ARG A 83 0.27 9.82 -10.98
N GLY A 84 1.28 10.69 -11.02
CA GLY A 84 1.20 12.05 -10.48
C GLY A 84 0.12 12.94 -11.10
N ASP A 85 -0.26 12.66 -12.34
CA ASP A 85 -1.36 13.32 -13.06
C ASP A 85 -2.77 12.81 -12.65
N GLY A 86 -2.85 11.85 -11.73
CA GLY A 86 -4.11 11.36 -11.20
C GLY A 86 -4.74 10.22 -11.96
N VAL A 87 -3.97 9.49 -12.77
CA VAL A 87 -4.42 8.22 -13.34
C VAL A 87 -4.05 7.08 -12.39
N LEU A 88 -5.06 6.38 -11.88
CA LEU A 88 -4.90 5.15 -11.11
C LEU A 88 -4.90 3.95 -12.06
N TYR A 89 -3.84 3.16 -11.99
CA TYR A 89 -3.71 1.91 -12.74
C TYR A 89 -3.90 0.71 -11.83
N ARG A 90 -4.52 -0.33 -12.37
CA ARG A 90 -4.54 -1.68 -11.80
C ARG A 90 -3.98 -2.67 -12.81
N TYR A 91 -2.99 -3.44 -12.40
CA TYR A 91 -2.40 -4.53 -13.16
C TYR A 91 -2.82 -5.85 -12.52
N VAL A 92 -3.40 -6.74 -13.32
CA VAL A 92 -3.70 -8.12 -12.91
C VAL A 92 -2.94 -9.04 -13.86
N TYR A 93 -2.03 -9.83 -13.31
CA TYR A 93 -1.14 -10.68 -14.09
C TYR A 93 -1.75 -12.07 -14.30
N SER A 94 -1.65 -12.57 -15.53
CA SER A 94 -1.89 -13.97 -15.90
C SER A 94 -0.62 -14.46 -16.61
N GLY A 95 0.23 -15.18 -15.88
CA GLY A 95 1.59 -15.46 -16.32
C GLY A 95 2.38 -14.17 -16.56
N SER A 96 2.96 -14.03 -17.75
CA SER A 96 3.74 -12.83 -18.14
C SER A 96 2.89 -11.68 -18.67
N VAL A 97 1.59 -11.89 -18.89
CA VAL A 97 0.69 -10.89 -19.49
C VAL A 97 -0.09 -10.18 -18.40
N ALA A 98 -0.08 -8.85 -18.41
CA ALA A 98 -0.89 -8.05 -17.50
C ALA A 98 -2.15 -7.53 -18.21
N LYS A 99 -3.32 -7.78 -17.61
CA LYS A 99 -4.52 -6.98 -17.89
C LYS A 99 -4.40 -5.66 -17.15
N VAL A 100 -4.43 -4.56 -17.89
CA VAL A 100 -4.26 -3.20 -17.34
C VAL A 100 -5.58 -2.44 -17.40
N MET A 101 -6.03 -1.97 -16.25
CA MET A 101 -7.15 -1.04 -16.11
C MET A 101 -6.61 0.32 -15.70
N ARG A 102 -7.25 1.40 -16.18
CA ARG A 102 -6.85 2.77 -15.90
C ARG A 102 -8.06 3.63 -15.61
N TRP A 103 -7.98 4.49 -14.60
CA TRP A 103 -9.04 5.41 -14.23
C TRP A 103 -8.44 6.80 -13.94
N PRO A 104 -8.77 7.83 -14.74
CA PRO A 104 -8.41 9.21 -14.42
C PRO A 104 -9.28 9.74 -13.26
N GLY A 105 -8.93 10.92 -12.74
CA GLY A 105 -9.74 11.64 -11.74
C GLY A 105 -9.16 11.65 -10.31
N TYR A 106 -7.95 11.13 -10.12
CA TYR A 106 -7.29 11.03 -8.80
C TYR A 106 -6.16 12.04 -8.61
N SER A 107 -6.17 13.16 -9.35
CA SER A 107 -5.06 14.14 -9.34
C SER A 107 -4.89 14.83 -7.97
N SER A 108 -5.99 14.92 -7.21
CA SER A 108 -6.01 15.46 -5.87
C SER A 108 -5.43 14.51 -4.81
N VAL A 109 -5.29 13.22 -5.09
CA VAL A 109 -4.74 12.24 -4.14
C VAL A 109 -3.27 12.55 -3.88
N LYS A 110 -2.92 12.62 -2.60
CA LYS A 110 -1.57 12.86 -2.09
C LYS A 110 -0.88 11.52 -1.80
N THR A 111 -1.52 10.68 -1.00
CA THR A 111 -1.06 9.33 -0.66
C THR A 111 -2.26 8.40 -0.43
N MET A 112 -2.04 7.09 -0.44
CA MET A 112 -3.07 6.07 -0.22
C MET A 112 -2.51 4.82 0.46
N ALA A 113 -3.34 4.13 1.23
CA ALA A 113 -3.04 2.84 1.86
C ALA A 113 -4.16 1.84 1.61
N LEU A 114 -3.82 0.60 1.31
CA LEU A 114 -4.77 -0.50 1.16
C LEU A 114 -5.34 -0.86 2.54
N ILE A 115 -6.66 -1.00 2.64
CA ILE A 115 -7.34 -1.33 3.90
C ILE A 115 -8.25 -2.55 3.80
N SER A 116 -8.59 -2.98 2.59
CA SER A 116 -9.42 -4.17 2.37
C SER A 116 -9.04 -4.87 1.08
N GLU A 117 -8.97 -6.20 1.14
CA GLU A 117 -8.65 -7.10 0.05
C GLU A 117 -9.59 -8.30 0.14
N THR A 118 -10.64 -8.33 -0.68
CA THR A 118 -11.67 -9.38 -0.63
C THR A 118 -11.77 -10.14 -1.95
N ALA A 119 -12.49 -11.26 -2.03
CA ALA A 119 -12.67 -11.97 -3.30
C ALA A 119 -13.20 -11.09 -4.45
N THR A 120 -13.92 -10.00 -4.16
CA THR A 120 -14.65 -9.21 -5.16
C THR A 120 -14.21 -7.75 -5.27
N TYR A 121 -13.36 -7.23 -4.37
CA TYR A 121 -12.88 -5.84 -4.43
C TYR A 121 -11.62 -5.61 -3.59
N ASP A 122 -10.94 -4.51 -3.87
CA ASP A 122 -9.91 -3.89 -3.00
C ASP A 122 -10.40 -2.50 -2.56
N THR A 123 -10.14 -2.07 -1.33
CA THR A 123 -10.41 -0.70 -0.87
C THR A 123 -9.16 -0.01 -0.35
N PHE A 124 -8.93 1.23 -0.79
CA PHE A 124 -7.91 2.13 -0.25
C PHE A 124 -8.52 3.22 0.62
N LEU A 125 -7.78 3.67 1.64
CA LEU A 125 -7.91 5.02 2.18
C LEU A 125 -6.94 5.95 1.46
N ALA A 126 -7.37 7.15 1.13
CA ALA A 126 -6.58 8.13 0.41
C ALA A 126 -6.75 9.55 0.98
N THR A 127 -5.64 10.24 1.23
CA THR A 127 -5.66 11.66 1.56
C THR A 127 -5.58 12.49 0.29
N THR A 128 -6.13 13.71 0.33
CA THR A 128 -5.97 14.68 -0.75
C THR A 128 -5.02 15.81 -0.36
N ASN A 129 -4.48 16.51 -1.35
CA ASN A 129 -3.69 17.73 -1.13
C ASN A 129 -4.47 18.82 -0.38
N GLY A 130 -5.81 18.82 -0.49
CA GLY A 130 -6.70 19.71 0.27
C GLY A 130 -7.06 19.21 1.67
N GLY A 131 -6.54 18.06 2.09
CA GLY A 131 -6.68 17.53 3.45
C GLY A 131 -7.90 16.69 3.74
N ALA A 132 -8.70 16.36 2.72
CA ALA A 132 -9.81 15.42 2.88
C ALA A 132 -9.30 13.97 2.90
N LEU A 133 -10.09 13.09 3.51
CA LEU A 133 -9.87 11.63 3.51
C LEU A 133 -11.02 10.96 2.75
N TYR A 134 -10.68 10.04 1.86
CA TYR A 134 -11.62 9.28 1.04
C TYR A 134 -11.34 7.77 1.13
N THR A 135 -12.38 6.97 0.88
CA THR A 135 -12.18 5.59 0.42
C THR A 135 -12.21 5.52 -1.10
N ILE A 136 -11.42 4.62 -1.67
CA ILE A 136 -11.46 4.24 -3.08
C ILE A 136 -11.73 2.74 -3.14
N HIS A 137 -12.99 2.38 -3.34
CA HIS A 137 -13.44 1.00 -3.45
C HIS A 137 -13.36 0.54 -4.91
N ILE A 138 -12.58 -0.49 -5.19
CA ILE A 138 -12.24 -0.95 -6.54
C ILE A 138 -12.75 -2.38 -6.71
N PRO A 139 -13.93 -2.57 -7.32
CA PRO A 139 -14.43 -3.91 -7.59
C PRO A 139 -13.53 -4.65 -8.58
N VAL A 140 -13.54 -5.99 -8.55
CA VAL A 140 -12.83 -6.83 -9.52
C VAL A 140 -13.30 -6.55 -10.94
N THR A 141 -14.59 -6.21 -11.10
CA THR A 141 -15.21 -5.78 -12.35
C THR A 141 -15.91 -4.45 -12.17
N GLY A 142 -15.76 -3.54 -13.15
CA GLY A 142 -16.39 -2.21 -13.12
C GLY A 142 -15.45 -1.08 -12.73
N ALA A 143 -16.03 0.09 -12.46
CA ALA A 143 -15.29 1.30 -12.12
C ALA A 143 -15.16 1.46 -10.59
N PRO A 144 -14.09 2.10 -10.10
CA PRO A 144 -13.98 2.45 -8.69
C PRO A 144 -15.09 3.37 -8.21
N VAL A 145 -15.46 3.21 -6.94
CA VAL A 145 -16.40 4.08 -6.22
C VAL A 145 -15.65 4.81 -5.12
N VAL A 146 -15.75 6.13 -5.11
CA VAL A 146 -15.06 7.00 -4.15
C VAL A 146 -16.07 7.54 -3.14
N LYS A 147 -15.81 7.39 -1.84
CA LYS A 147 -16.65 7.99 -0.78
C LYS A 147 -15.82 8.89 0.12
N LYS A 148 -16.36 10.06 0.43
CA LYS A 148 -15.73 11.00 1.37
C LYS A 148 -15.89 10.49 2.80
N VAL A 149 -14.80 10.45 3.55
CA VAL A 149 -14.74 10.03 4.96
C VAL A 149 -14.59 11.23 5.89
N ARG A 150 -13.66 12.13 5.59
CA ARG A 150 -13.46 13.40 6.30
C ARG A 150 -13.23 14.54 5.31
N THR A 151 -13.60 15.75 5.70
CA THR A 151 -13.51 16.95 4.85
C THR A 151 -12.15 17.64 4.93
N SER A 152 -11.44 17.53 6.04
CA SER A 152 -10.17 18.21 6.31
C SER A 152 -9.37 17.46 7.38
N THR A 153 -8.19 18.00 7.74
CA THR A 153 -7.22 17.58 8.78
C THR A 153 -6.25 16.45 8.42
N TRP A 154 -6.31 15.92 7.20
CA TRP A 154 -5.42 14.84 6.74
C TRP A 154 -4.30 15.33 5.82
N GLN A 155 -4.21 16.63 5.53
CA GLN A 155 -3.24 17.18 4.57
C GLN A 155 -1.78 17.04 5.02
N GLY A 156 -1.54 16.94 6.33
CA GLY A 156 -0.19 16.84 6.89
C GLY A 156 0.47 15.48 6.72
N PHE A 157 -0.27 14.46 6.26
CA PHE A 157 0.31 13.12 6.09
C PHE A 157 0.84 12.92 4.67
N GLU A 158 2.13 12.64 4.54
CA GLU A 158 2.77 12.23 3.29
C GLU A 158 2.67 10.73 3.07
N TYR A 159 2.55 9.94 4.14
CA TYR A 159 2.35 8.50 4.06
C TYR A 159 1.17 8.05 4.92
N LEU A 160 0.45 7.07 4.38
CA LEU A 160 -0.46 6.23 5.13
C LEU A 160 0.11 4.81 5.10
N VAL A 161 0.13 4.13 6.25
CA VAL A 161 0.43 2.69 6.34
C VAL A 161 -0.69 2.05 7.14
N ALA A 162 -1.25 0.96 6.63
CA ALA A 162 -2.42 0.31 7.22
C ALA A 162 -2.15 -1.18 7.41
N GLU A 163 -2.60 -1.72 8.54
CA GLU A 163 -2.58 -3.16 8.83
C GLU A 163 -3.91 -3.57 9.47
N LYS A 164 -4.27 -4.84 9.36
CA LYS A 164 -5.45 -5.41 10.00
C LYS A 164 -5.34 -5.27 11.52
N CYS A 165 -6.42 -4.82 12.15
CA CYS A 165 -6.52 -4.70 13.60
C CYS A 165 -7.92 -5.13 14.06
N GLY A 166 -8.15 -6.44 14.14
CA GLY A 166 -9.46 -7.01 14.45
C GLY A 166 -10.20 -7.54 13.22
N SER A 167 -11.49 -7.88 13.37
CA SER A 167 -12.28 -8.49 12.30
C SER A 167 -12.59 -7.52 11.16
N GLN A 168 -13.06 -6.31 11.49
CA GLN A 168 -13.49 -5.23 10.56
C GLN A 168 -12.85 -3.88 10.91
N SER A 169 -11.56 -3.89 11.20
CA SER A 169 -10.87 -2.71 11.69
C SER A 169 -9.42 -2.70 11.21
N THR A 170 -8.94 -1.48 11.01
CA THR A 170 -7.60 -1.18 10.48
C THR A 170 -6.87 -0.33 11.49
N LEU A 171 -5.63 -0.71 11.80
CA LEU A 171 -4.68 0.18 12.44
C LEU A 171 -4.02 1.00 11.33
N LEU A 172 -4.21 2.31 11.37
CA LEU A 172 -3.69 3.24 10.38
C LEU A 172 -2.63 4.14 11.03
N ALA A 173 -1.45 4.20 10.43
CA ALA A 173 -0.44 5.20 10.72
C ALA A 173 -0.53 6.32 9.68
N GLY A 174 -0.74 7.55 10.14
CA GLY A 174 -0.54 8.76 9.34
C GLY A 174 0.80 9.39 9.68
N ILE A 175 1.67 9.57 8.69
CA ILE A 175 3.04 10.02 8.88
C ILE A 175 3.23 11.37 8.18
N ASP A 176 3.52 12.39 8.98
CA ASP A 176 3.95 13.72 8.58
C ASP A 176 5.49 13.72 8.55
N LYS A 177 6.04 13.52 7.36
CA LYS A 177 7.48 13.44 7.14
C LYS A 177 8.16 14.80 7.28
N ASP A 178 7.39 15.89 7.05
CA ASP A 178 7.93 17.24 7.06
C ASP A 178 8.21 17.69 8.51
N THR A 179 7.36 17.27 9.45
CA THR A 179 7.59 17.48 10.89
C THR A 179 8.28 16.30 11.59
N GLY A 180 8.36 15.13 10.94
CA GLY A 180 8.88 13.89 11.54
C GLY A 180 7.92 13.25 12.55
N SER A 181 6.63 13.57 12.48
CA SER A 181 5.62 13.04 13.41
C SER A 181 4.79 11.92 12.78
N ALA A 182 4.46 10.89 13.55
CA ALA A 182 3.47 9.88 13.16
C ALA A 182 2.35 9.78 14.19
N TYR A 183 1.15 9.45 13.72
CA TYR A 183 -0.04 9.29 14.56
C TYR A 183 -0.76 7.99 14.20
N LEU A 184 -1.25 7.30 15.22
CA LEU A 184 -2.02 6.07 15.04
C LEU A 184 -3.52 6.34 15.16
N TYR A 185 -4.28 5.59 14.36
CA TYR A 185 -5.73 5.63 14.33
C TYR A 185 -6.27 4.20 14.27
N ALA A 186 -7.30 3.92 15.06
CA ALA A 186 -8.17 2.77 14.83
C ALA A 186 -9.29 3.21 13.89
N VAL A 187 -9.34 2.63 12.70
CA VAL A 187 -10.35 2.88 11.68
C VAL A 187 -11.29 1.68 11.62
N GLY A 188 -12.58 1.90 11.83
CA GLY A 188 -13.60 0.86 11.68
C GLY A 188 -14.06 0.69 10.23
N HIS A 189 -15.14 -0.07 10.02
CA HIS A 189 -15.76 -0.29 8.72
C HIS A 189 -15.90 1.00 7.89
N ALA A 190 -15.30 1.00 6.71
CA ALA A 190 -15.25 2.16 5.83
C ALA A 190 -16.62 2.41 5.16
N ASN A 191 -17.40 3.35 5.71
CA ASN A 191 -18.74 3.70 5.22
C ASN A 191 -18.92 5.21 5.04
N GLY A 192 -18.02 5.83 4.27
CA GLY A 192 -18.04 7.27 4.01
C GLY A 192 -17.97 8.08 5.30
N ALA A 193 -18.82 9.10 5.46
CA ALA A 193 -18.82 9.97 6.64
C ALA A 193 -19.07 9.22 7.96
N ALA A 194 -19.78 8.08 7.91
CA ALA A 194 -20.08 7.25 9.08
C ALA A 194 -18.89 6.38 9.53
N THR A 195 -17.77 6.37 8.79
CA THR A 195 -16.56 5.63 9.20
C THR A 195 -16.07 6.14 10.55
N VAL A 196 -15.99 5.23 11.53
CA VAL A 196 -15.43 5.51 12.84
C VAL A 196 -13.91 5.60 12.71
N ILE A 197 -13.33 6.71 13.19
CA ILE A 197 -11.88 6.90 13.26
C ILE A 197 -11.56 7.39 14.67
N LYS A 198 -10.86 6.57 15.44
CA LYS A 198 -10.41 6.90 16.79
C LYS A 198 -8.91 7.16 16.76
N GLY A 199 -8.50 8.37 17.13
CA GLY A 199 -7.09 8.69 17.35
C GLY A 199 -6.55 7.90 18.54
N LEU A 200 -5.40 7.26 18.36
CA LEU A 200 -4.68 6.51 19.40
C LEU A 200 -3.47 7.28 19.93
N GLY A 201 -3.14 8.42 19.31
CA GLY A 201 -2.10 9.34 19.76
C GLY A 201 -0.88 9.37 18.83
N LYS A 202 0.09 10.18 19.23
CA LYS A 202 1.38 10.33 18.54
C LYS A 202 2.28 9.13 18.84
N VAL A 203 2.95 8.60 17.82
CA VAL A 203 3.97 7.56 17.98
C VAL A 203 5.28 8.21 18.42
N PRO A 204 5.95 7.70 19.48
CA PRO A 204 7.28 8.16 19.84
C PRO A 204 8.29 7.87 18.72
N GLY A 205 9.09 8.86 18.32
CA GLY A 205 10.13 8.71 17.30
C GLY A 205 10.27 9.94 16.39
N ASP A 206 11.27 9.90 15.51
CA ASP A 206 11.44 10.85 14.40
C ASP A 206 11.20 10.11 13.09
N PHE A 207 10.14 10.50 12.39
CA PHE A 207 9.66 9.84 11.19
C PHE A 207 10.03 10.64 9.93
N LYS A 208 11.33 10.70 9.62
CA LYS A 208 11.88 11.41 8.44
C LYS A 208 12.46 10.52 7.36
N ASP A 209 12.24 9.20 7.45
CA ASP A 209 12.65 8.28 6.40
C ASP A 209 12.02 8.65 5.05
N PRO A 210 12.75 8.39 3.95
CA PRO A 210 12.31 8.74 2.60
C PRO A 210 11.07 7.96 2.14
N ILE A 211 10.76 6.82 2.77
CA ILE A 211 9.62 5.97 2.43
C ILE A 211 9.14 5.23 3.67
N TYR A 212 7.82 5.06 3.76
CA TYR A 212 7.17 4.12 4.67
C TYR A 212 6.29 3.15 3.89
N PHE A 213 6.22 1.91 4.37
CA PHE A 213 5.41 0.85 3.78
C PHE A 213 5.04 -0.17 4.83
N LEU A 214 4.02 -0.99 4.54
CA LEU A 214 3.67 -2.10 5.40
C LEU A 214 4.67 -3.25 5.20
N ASN A 215 5.22 -3.76 6.30
CA ASN A 215 5.91 -5.05 6.31
C ASN A 215 4.99 -6.07 6.98
N THR A 216 4.60 -7.11 6.25
CA THR A 216 3.64 -8.13 6.70
C THR A 216 4.18 -9.54 6.43
N ALA A 217 3.48 -10.58 6.88
CA ALA A 217 3.88 -11.98 6.67
C ALA A 217 2.90 -12.71 5.76
N GLU A 218 3.41 -13.63 4.95
CA GLU A 218 2.58 -14.57 4.18
C GLU A 218 1.75 -15.41 5.15
N GLY A 219 0.47 -15.64 4.81
CA GLY A 219 -0.47 -16.33 5.68
C GLY A 219 -1.17 -15.42 6.70
N ASN A 220 -0.77 -14.15 6.83
CA ASN A 220 -1.64 -13.17 7.49
C ASN A 220 -2.98 -13.10 6.78
N ALA A 221 -4.05 -12.99 7.56
CA ALA A 221 -5.38 -12.83 6.99
C ALA A 221 -5.42 -11.59 6.10
N PRO A 222 -6.04 -11.65 4.91
CA PRO A 222 -6.18 -10.49 4.04
C PRO A 222 -6.75 -9.28 4.79
N LEU A 223 -6.35 -8.09 4.37
CA LEU A 223 -6.89 -6.87 4.95
C LEU A 223 -8.41 -6.87 4.80
N PHE A 224 -9.11 -6.53 5.89
CA PHE A 224 -10.57 -6.44 5.90
C PHE A 224 -10.98 -5.33 6.87
N GLY A 225 -10.66 -4.10 6.47
CA GLY A 225 -11.03 -2.86 7.15
C GLY A 225 -12.45 -2.39 6.83
N GLU A 226 -13.20 -3.19 6.08
CA GLU A 226 -14.64 -3.05 5.86
C GLU A 226 -15.36 -4.19 6.58
#